data_AF-A0A5N4EU22-F1
#
_entry.id   AF-A0A5N4EU22-F1
#
_cell.length_a   1.000
_cell.length_b   1.000
_cell.length_c   1.000
_cell.angle_alpha   90.00
_cell.angle_beta   90.00
_cell.angle_gamma   90.00
#
_symmetry.space_group_name_H-M   'P 1'
#
loop_
_entity.id
_entity.type
_entity.pdbx_description
1 polymer ?
#
loop_
_entity_poly.entity_id
_entity_poly.type
_entity_poly.pdbx_seq_one_letter_code
_entity_poly.pdbx_strand_id
1 'polypeptide(L)'
;MNINFLGPVLPTDSFTQMAFVEILNIILTSDNIVDVNRMLIGRNVNPTFGSLSGHFRWSYANDHFTLWQRMEYNSPICFGQRIFSIHFGMLASRDRKRNNMIMN
;
A
#
# COMPACT_ATOMS: atom_id res chain seq x y z
N MET A 1 -9.79 5.67 9.12
CA MET A 1 -9.11 6.11 7.88
C MET A 1 -10.03 5.79 6.73
N ASN A 2 -10.20 6.68 5.74
CA ASN A 2 -10.98 6.40 4.54
C ASN A 2 -10.01 6.25 3.36
N ILE A 3 -10.10 5.14 2.62
CA ILE A 3 -9.27 4.89 1.44
C ILE A 3 -10.19 4.95 0.22
N ASN A 4 -9.96 5.93 -0.64
CA ASN A 4 -10.72 6.07 -1.88
C ASN A 4 -10.09 5.19 -2.96
N PHE A 5 -10.82 4.16 -3.36
CA PHE A 5 -10.45 3.29 -4.46
C PHE A 5 -10.76 3.99 -5.78
N LEU A 6 -9.72 4.17 -6.59
CA LEU A 6 -9.77 4.79 -7.90
C LEU A 6 -9.97 3.75 -9.00
N GLY A 7 -9.65 2.48 -8.76
CA GLY A 7 -9.79 1.39 -9.73
C GLY A 7 -9.75 0.01 -9.06
N PRO A 8 -10.11 -1.05 -9.79
CA PRO A 8 -10.12 -2.41 -9.26
C PRO A 8 -8.70 -3.00 -9.19
N VAL A 9 -8.57 -4.10 -8.46
CA VAL A 9 -7.43 -5.02 -8.58
C VAL A 9 -7.86 -6.15 -9.53
N LEU A 10 -7.16 -6.31 -10.63
CA LEU A 10 -7.43 -7.35 -11.62
C LEU A 10 -6.70 -8.65 -11.27
N PRO A 11 -7.24 -9.83 -11.58
CA PRO A 11 -6.58 -11.11 -11.27
C PRO A 11 -5.51 -11.43 -12.32
N THR A 12 -4.38 -10.72 -12.31
CA THR A 12 -3.27 -10.94 -13.26
C THR A 12 -2.52 -12.24 -13.03
N ASP A 13 -2.52 -12.74 -11.79
CA ASP A 13 -2.03 -14.06 -11.41
C ASP A 13 -2.75 -14.56 -10.13
N SER A 14 -2.42 -15.79 -9.71
CA SER A 14 -3.04 -16.46 -8.56
C SER A 14 -2.75 -15.80 -7.20
N PHE A 15 -1.78 -14.90 -7.12
CA PHE A 15 -1.33 -14.27 -5.88
C PHE A 15 -1.57 -12.77 -5.80
N THR A 16 -1.96 -12.12 -6.89
CA THR A 16 -2.19 -10.68 -6.97
C THR A 16 -3.10 -10.18 -5.83
N GLN A 17 -4.19 -10.90 -5.53
CA GLN A 17 -5.12 -10.53 -4.46
C GLN A 17 -4.48 -10.66 -3.06
N MET A 18 -3.69 -11.70 -2.83
CA MET A 18 -2.99 -11.89 -1.54
C MET A 18 -1.95 -10.79 -1.31
N ALA A 19 -1.13 -10.50 -2.32
CA ALA A 19 -0.15 -9.41 -2.27
C ALA A 19 -0.84 -8.05 -2.03
N PHE A 20 -2.00 -7.83 -2.65
CA PHE A 20 -2.79 -6.63 -2.43
C PHE A 20 -3.28 -6.49 -0.98
N VAL A 21 -3.82 -7.57 -0.41
CA VAL A 21 -4.28 -7.61 0.98
C VAL A 21 -3.12 -7.36 1.94
N GLU A 22 -1.92 -7.88 1.68
CA GLU A 22 -0.75 -7.59 2.52
C GLU A 22 -0.38 -6.10 2.48
N ILE A 23 -0.40 -5.45 1.31
CA ILE A 23 -0.19 -3.99 1.21
C ILE A 23 -1.28 -3.21 1.97
N LEU A 24 -2.55 -3.59 1.82
CA LEU A 24 -3.64 -2.95 2.56
C LEU A 24 -3.47 -3.12 4.07
N ASN A 25 -3.11 -4.32 4.54
CA ASN A 25 -2.88 -4.58 5.95
C ASN A 25 -1.73 -3.72 6.49
N ILE A 26 -0.63 -3.58 5.75
CA ILE A 26 0.47 -2.68 6.11
C ILE A 26 -0.04 -1.24 6.29
N ILE A 27 -0.79 -0.71 5.32
CA ILE A 27 -1.36 0.65 5.38
C ILE A 27 -2.33 0.80 6.56
N LEU A 28 -3.16 -0.20 6.80
CA LEU A 28 -4.18 -0.19 7.85
C LEU A 28 -3.60 -0.41 9.25
N THR A 29 -2.42 -1.01 9.39
CA THR A 29 -1.79 -1.28 10.70
C THR A 29 -0.68 -0.29 11.06
N SER A 30 -0.12 0.41 10.07
CA SER A 30 0.91 1.42 10.29
C SER A 30 0.34 2.68 10.95
N ASP A 31 1.14 3.32 11.80
CA ASP A 31 0.77 4.54 12.52
C ASP A 31 0.99 5.80 11.67
N ASN A 32 2.06 5.83 10.89
CA ASN A 32 2.42 6.95 10.02
C ASN A 32 3.01 6.45 8.69
N ILE A 33 3.31 7.40 7.79
CA ILE A 33 3.84 7.09 6.46
C ILE A 33 5.24 6.44 6.48
N VAL A 34 6.06 6.75 7.49
CA VAL A 34 7.40 6.19 7.65
C VAL A 34 7.29 4.70 7.99
N ASP A 35 6.35 4.34 8.88
CA ASP A 35 6.06 2.94 9.20
C ASP A 35 5.53 2.17 8.00
N VAL A 36 4.64 2.76 7.21
CA VAL A 36 4.17 2.16 5.94
C VAL A 36 5.37 1.82 5.06
N ASN A 37 6.29 2.76 4.86
CA ASN A 37 7.48 2.52 4.04
C ASN A 37 8.38 1.42 4.62
N ARG A 38 8.63 1.46 5.93
CA ARG A 38 9.45 0.45 6.63
C ARG A 38 8.87 -0.95 6.48
N MET A 39 7.55 -1.08 6.68
CA MET A 39 6.85 -2.35 6.57
C MET A 39 6.76 -2.85 5.13
N LEU A 40 6.50 -1.98 4.14
CA LEU A 40 6.51 -2.36 2.72
C LEU A 40 7.86 -2.91 2.29
N ILE A 41 8.96 -2.29 2.71
CA ILE A 41 10.32 -2.78 2.43
C ILE A 41 10.56 -4.11 3.14
N GLY A 42 10.27 -4.18 4.45
CA GLY A 42 10.53 -5.37 5.27
C GLY A 42 9.69 -6.59 4.88
N ARG A 43 8.50 -6.37 4.30
CA ARG A 43 7.60 -7.42 3.82
C ARG A 43 7.62 -7.56 2.31
N ASN A 44 8.52 -6.85 1.61
CA ASN A 44 8.53 -6.86 0.16
C ASN A 44 8.77 -8.26 -0.38
N VAL A 45 9.59 -9.08 0.27
CA VAL A 45 9.88 -10.45 -0.17
C VAL A 45 9.06 -11.44 0.65
N ASN A 46 8.20 -12.20 -0.02
CA ASN A 46 7.39 -13.26 0.58
C ASN A 46 7.69 -14.61 -0.09
N PRO A 47 7.90 -15.70 0.68
CA PRO A 47 8.21 -17.01 0.13
C PRO A 47 7.07 -17.65 -0.68
N THR A 48 5.82 -17.26 -0.44
CA THR A 48 4.64 -17.87 -1.08
C THR A 48 4.34 -17.26 -2.45
N PHE A 49 4.45 -15.93 -2.58
CA PHE A 49 3.97 -15.21 -3.77
C PHE A 49 4.99 -14.25 -4.38
N GLY A 50 6.25 -14.35 -3.95
CA GLY A 50 7.31 -13.47 -4.42
C GLY A 50 7.19 -12.07 -3.82
N SER A 51 7.51 -11.05 -4.61
CA SER A 51 7.63 -9.69 -4.09
C SER A 51 6.37 -8.84 -4.24
N LEU A 52 6.04 -8.04 -3.21
CA LEU A 52 4.96 -7.04 -3.31
C LEU A 52 5.22 -6.08 -4.47
N SER A 53 6.48 -5.65 -4.64
CA SER A 53 6.93 -4.79 -5.74
C SER A 53 6.86 -5.43 -7.12
N GLY A 54 6.76 -6.75 -7.18
CA GLY A 54 6.59 -7.52 -8.41
C GLY A 54 5.14 -7.52 -8.89
N HIS A 55 4.17 -7.41 -7.98
CA HIS A 55 2.74 -7.32 -8.31
C HIS A 55 2.28 -5.86 -8.45
N PHE A 56 2.79 -4.98 -7.59
CA PHE A 56 2.36 -3.59 -7.50
C PHE A 56 3.54 -2.64 -7.56
N ARG A 57 3.28 -1.43 -8.03
CA ARG A 57 4.19 -0.30 -7.91
C ARG A 57 3.58 0.70 -6.95
N TRP A 58 4.34 1.13 -5.97
CA TRP A 58 3.97 2.26 -5.12
C TRP A 58 4.93 3.43 -5.30
N SER A 59 4.44 4.63 -4.99
CA SER A 59 5.29 5.82 -4.92
C SER A 59 4.81 6.79 -3.86
N TYR A 60 5.75 7.59 -3.37
CA TYR A 60 5.52 8.74 -2.52
C TYR A 60 5.75 9.98 -3.38
N ALA A 61 4.67 10.61 -3.83
CA ALA A 61 4.75 11.79 -4.69
C ALA A 61 3.97 12.93 -4.04
N ASN A 62 4.64 14.07 -3.87
CA ASN A 62 4.15 15.22 -3.12
C ASN A 62 3.77 14.82 -1.68
N ASP A 63 2.48 14.76 -1.41
CA ASP A 63 1.82 14.45 -0.14
C ASP A 63 0.95 13.20 -0.23
N HIS A 64 1.12 12.38 -1.28
CA HIS A 64 0.33 11.18 -1.52
C HIS A 64 1.17 9.91 -1.60
N PHE A 65 0.62 8.84 -1.03
CA PHE A 65 0.99 7.46 -1.31
C PHE A 65 0.06 6.92 -2.40
N THR A 66 0.61 6.42 -3.49
CA THR A 66 -0.14 5.92 -4.63
C THR A 66 0.23 4.49 -4.92
N LEU A 67 -0.78 3.68 -5.30
CA LEU A 67 -0.58 2.27 -5.65
C LEU A 67 -1.12 2.00 -7.06
N TRP A 68 -0.30 1.34 -7.88
CA TRP A 68 -0.66 0.82 -9.19
C TRP A 68 -0.43 -0.68 -9.24
N GLN A 69 -1.24 -1.36 -10.03
CA GLN A 69 -1.03 -2.76 -10.36
C GLN A 69 -0.17 -2.89 -11.62
N ARG A 70 0.80 -3.81 -11.60
CA ARG A 70 1.56 -4.19 -12.80
C ARG A 70 0.72 -5.11 -13.68
N MET A 71 0.94 -5.04 -14.99
CA MET A 71 0.20 -5.88 -15.94
C MET A 71 0.46 -7.38 -15.73
N GLU A 72 1.69 -7.71 -15.31
CA GLU A 72 2.17 -9.06 -15.01
C GLU A 72 3.23 -8.96 -13.90
N TYR A 73 3.55 -10.09 -13.27
CA TYR A 73 4.59 -10.14 -12.23
C TYR A 73 5.93 -9.63 -12.77
N ASN A 74 6.53 -8.66 -12.07
CA ASN A 74 7.74 -7.92 -12.44
C ASN A 74 7.67 -7.12 -13.76
N SER A 75 6.50 -6.98 -14.38
CA SER A 75 6.34 -6.17 -15.59
C SER A 75 6.70 -4.71 -15.32
N PRO A 76 7.50 -4.05 -16.17
CA PRO A 76 7.78 -2.62 -16.02
C PRO A 76 6.55 -1.74 -16.25
N ILE A 77 5.47 -2.30 -16.83
CA ILE A 77 4.25 -1.59 -17.19
C ILE A 77 3.18 -1.81 -16.13
N CYS A 78 2.50 -0.72 -15.75
CA CYS A 78 1.33 -0.75 -14.87
C CYS A 78 0.06 -0.47 -15.66
N PHE A 79 -1.10 -0.91 -15.13
CA PHE A 79 -2.38 -0.40 -15.59
C PHE A 79 -2.42 1.13 -15.47
N GLY A 80 -3.05 1.79 -16.44
CA GLY A 80 -3.09 3.25 -16.48
C GLY A 80 -3.85 3.88 -15.30
N GLN A 81 -4.76 3.12 -14.70
CA GLN A 81 -5.53 3.54 -13.53
C GLN A 81 -4.80 3.13 -12.23
N ARG A 82 -4.76 4.06 -11.27
CA ARG A 82 -4.34 3.77 -9.88
C ARG A 82 -5.39 2.94 -9.17
N ILE A 83 -4.97 2.09 -8.26
CA ILE A 83 -5.91 1.41 -7.35
C ILE A 83 -6.41 2.40 -6.30
N PHE A 84 -5.50 3.18 -5.69
CA PHE A 84 -5.86 4.27 -4.78
C PHE A 84 -4.75 5.32 -4.67
N SER A 85 -5.10 6.45 -4.05
CA SER A 85 -4.19 7.54 -3.67
C SER A 85 -4.56 8.01 -2.26
N ILE A 86 -3.61 7.96 -1.32
CA ILE A 86 -3.82 8.28 0.10
C ILE A 86 -2.97 9.48 0.46
N HIS A 87 -3.61 10.55 0.92
CA HIS A 87 -2.92 11.74 1.42
C HIS A 87 -2.25 11.46 2.77
N PHE A 88 -1.00 11.90 2.96
CA PHE A 88 -0.21 11.65 4.19
C PHE A 88 -0.89 12.22 5.44
N GLY A 89 -1.61 13.34 5.33
CA GLY A 89 -2.39 13.90 6.44
C GLY A 89 -3.44 12.94 7.02
N MET A 90 -3.97 12.02 6.21
CA MET A 90 -4.89 10.98 6.69
C MET A 90 -4.17 9.90 7.51
N LEU A 91 -2.91 9.61 7.20
CA LEU A 91 -2.06 8.71 7.97
C LEU A 91 -1.56 9.41 9.24
N ALA A 92 -1.06 10.64 9.14
CA ALA A 92 -0.59 11.45 10.28
C ALA A 92 -1.68 11.75 11.32
N SER A 93 -2.95 11.83 10.90
CA SER A 93 -4.08 11.98 11.85
C SER A 93 -4.26 10.77 12.76
N ARG A 94 -3.80 9.57 12.37
CA ARG A 94 -3.85 8.36 13.23
C ARG A 94 -2.81 8.43 14.34
N ASP A 95 -1.57 8.77 13.99
CA ASP A 95 -0.48 8.96 14.94
C ASP A 95 -0.91 9.88 16.10
N ARG A 96 -1.51 11.04 15.78
CA ARG A 96 -2.01 11.98 16.78
C ARG A 96 -3.14 11.42 17.65
N LYS A 97 -4.11 10.70 17.07
CA LYS A 97 -5.23 10.11 17.83
C LYS A 97 -4.77 9.05 18.82
N ARG A 98 -3.78 8.23 18.45
CA ARG A 98 -3.25 7.18 19.32
C ARG A 98 -2.43 7.76 20.47
N ASN A 99 -1.61 8.78 20.21
CA ASN A 99 -0.89 9.49 21.26
C ASN A 99 -1.84 10.11 22.30
N ASN A 100 -2.97 10.68 21.87
CA ASN A 100 -3.99 11.19 22.80
C ASN A 100 -4.69 10.10 23.63
N MET A 101 -4.73 8.85 23.15
CA MET A 101 -5.34 7.73 23.84
C MET A 101 -4.41 7.09 24.88
N ILE A 102 -3.09 7.23 24.70
CA ILE A 102 -2.06 6.76 25.64
C ILE A 102 -1.85 7.78 26.79
N MET A 103 -2.18 9.05 26.55
CA MET A 103 -2.02 10.15 27.51
C MET A 103 -3.27 10.39 28.40
N ASN A 104 -4.30 9.56 28.28
CA ASN A 104 -5.51 9.55 29.12
C ASN A 104 -5.59 8.23 29.89
#